data_AF-A0A8J7Y9F1-F1
#
_entry.id   AF-A0A8J7Y9F1-F1
#
_cell.length_a   1.000
_cell.length_b   1.000
_cell.length_c   1.000
_cell.angle_alpha   90.00
_cell.angle_beta   90.00
_cell.angle_gamma   90.00
#
_symmetry.space_group_name_H-M   'P 1'
#
loop_
_entity.id
_entity.type
_entity.pdbx_description
1 polymer ?
#
loop_
_entity_poly.entity_id
_entity_poly.type
_entity_poly.pdbx_seq_one_letter_code
_entity_poly.pdbx_strand_id
1 'polypeptide(L)'
;MNIKEDRELIDFNDFKMITDVRIDKFKDKNILNIEINKNYETSLILNYDMELNEKKLFLTKEFFKKINKHRLQSLKSGILNQVSMAISQNLTNKITKRKTYYIYHPVPLIGHTAFGLIDRGTNIIQVRGLCGCNINCPFCSVDEGMHSKTRKNDYYVDLDYLIEWYKKIVEFKGNKYLEAHLDGQGEPSLYHPLPELIQELININREGKGIVSMQSNGVNLTYKLIDELEEAGLHRINLSINAIDEKMSRILSGSRDYDINHVLDIAEYIKNSKIHLLISPLLLPSINDRDFKEVLDYAIELERKNPQDIINPITNKRDPIIGAQLCLIYQFGRRIKKMNTWKFKKFYDLLKGYEEEYKKKEINIYLNTPLSKAFGSHKRKRLPMPFKVNSIVKTKILMEGRIHREVIGVAKDRVIQVINVKNPEKLIEREVKVKILRARDNIFVGEIVK
;
A
#
# COMPACT_ATOMS: atom_id res chain seq x y z
N MET A 1 -13.75 -52.64 -1.83
CA MET A 1 -13.49 -51.22 -2.20
C MET A 1 -12.74 -50.58 -1.04
N ASN A 2 -11.41 -50.42 -1.19
CA ASN A 2 -10.54 -49.85 -0.16
C ASN A 2 -10.86 -48.36 0.03
N ILE A 3 -11.53 -48.03 1.14
CA ILE A 3 -11.55 -46.66 1.67
C ILE A 3 -10.13 -46.40 2.15
N LYS A 4 -9.30 -45.72 1.33
CA LYS A 4 -8.08 -45.09 1.85
C LYS A 4 -8.52 -44.25 3.05
N GLU A 5 -7.90 -44.50 4.21
CA GLU A 5 -8.07 -43.72 5.44
C GLU A 5 -7.70 -42.27 5.15
N ASP A 6 -8.65 -41.48 4.64
CA ASP A 6 -8.42 -40.08 4.35
C ASP A 6 -8.46 -39.30 5.66
N ARG A 7 -7.29 -39.24 6.29
CA ARG A 7 -7.02 -38.46 7.51
C ARG A 7 -6.85 -36.97 7.19
N GLU A 8 -6.89 -36.59 5.91
CA GLU A 8 -6.79 -35.21 5.48
C GLU A 8 -8.03 -34.44 5.96
N LEU A 9 -7.78 -33.29 6.58
CA LEU A 9 -8.82 -32.44 7.11
C LEU A 9 -8.95 -31.17 6.28
N ILE A 10 -7.83 -30.48 6.07
CA ILE A 10 -7.76 -29.20 5.35
C ILE A 10 -6.55 -29.25 4.44
N ASP A 11 -6.78 -29.02 3.15
CA ASP A 11 -5.72 -28.69 2.21
C ASP A 11 -5.57 -27.16 2.16
N PHE A 12 -4.48 -26.62 2.72
CA PHE A 12 -4.28 -25.18 2.67
C PHE A 12 -3.88 -24.67 1.28
N ASN A 13 -3.54 -25.56 0.34
CA ASN A 13 -3.26 -25.17 -1.05
C ASN A 13 -4.52 -24.68 -1.79
N ASP A 14 -5.72 -25.02 -1.29
CA ASP A 14 -6.99 -24.51 -1.82
C ASP A 14 -7.16 -22.99 -1.59
N PHE A 15 -6.36 -22.39 -0.70
CA PHE A 15 -6.46 -20.98 -0.33
C PHE A 15 -5.30 -20.18 -0.93
N LYS A 16 -5.55 -19.48 -2.03
CA LYS A 16 -4.55 -18.68 -2.77
C LYS A 16 -3.73 -17.72 -1.87
N MET A 17 -4.35 -17.16 -0.84
CA MET A 17 -3.68 -16.22 0.06
C MET A 17 -2.75 -16.89 1.08
N ILE A 18 -2.89 -18.19 1.35
CA ILE A 18 -2.05 -18.91 2.32
C ILE A 18 -0.77 -19.35 1.63
N THR A 19 0.33 -18.66 1.94
CA THR A 19 1.61 -18.85 1.28
C THR A 19 2.50 -19.86 1.99
N ASP A 20 2.31 -20.06 3.30
CA ASP A 20 2.98 -21.09 4.08
C ASP A 20 2.18 -21.48 5.32
N VAL A 21 2.42 -22.68 5.84
CA VAL A 21 1.79 -23.19 7.06
C VAL A 21 2.82 -24.02 7.83
N ARG A 22 2.90 -23.83 9.15
CA ARG A 22 3.74 -24.67 10.03
C ARG A 22 3.04 -24.98 11.34
N ILE A 23 3.37 -26.13 11.94
CA ILE A 23 2.92 -26.50 13.29
C ILE A 23 4.11 -26.50 14.23
N ASP A 24 4.05 -25.65 15.26
CA ASP A 24 5.01 -25.64 16.36
C ASP A 24 4.40 -26.31 17.60
N LYS A 25 5.21 -26.98 18.42
CA LYS A 25 4.76 -27.55 19.71
C LYS A 25 5.15 -26.63 20.87
N PHE A 26 4.18 -26.25 21.70
CA PHE A 26 4.43 -25.48 22.91
C PHE A 26 3.55 -25.94 24.07
N LYS A 27 4.17 -26.40 25.17
CA LYS A 27 3.49 -26.85 26.40
C LYS A 27 2.29 -27.78 26.11
N ASP A 28 2.56 -28.86 25.37
CA ASP A 28 1.59 -29.89 24.97
C ASP A 28 0.45 -29.43 24.06
N LYS A 29 0.59 -28.26 23.43
CA LYS A 29 -0.36 -27.75 22.43
C LYS A 29 0.32 -27.59 21.07
N ASN A 30 -0.44 -27.89 20.01
CA ASN A 30 -0.03 -27.62 18.64
C ASN A 30 -0.42 -26.18 18.30
N ILE A 31 0.54 -25.37 17.85
CA ILE A 31 0.32 -24.01 17.37
C ILE A 31 0.42 -24.04 15.86
N LEU A 32 -0.70 -23.80 15.18
CA LEU A 32 -0.75 -23.65 13.75
C LEU A 32 -0.42 -22.20 13.40
N ASN A 33 0.72 -22.00 12.74
CA ASN A 33 1.11 -20.71 12.19
C ASN A 33 0.81 -20.70 10.69
N ILE A 34 0.19 -19.63 10.23
CA ILE A 34 -0.26 -19.48 8.85
C ILE A 34 0.34 -18.19 8.33
N GLU A 35 1.12 -18.31 7.26
CA GLU A 35 1.63 -17.19 6.50
C GLU A 35 0.63 -16.82 5.41
N ILE A 36 0.32 -15.53 5.32
CA ILE A 36 -0.69 -14.98 4.42
C ILE A 36 0.01 -13.96 3.55
N ASN A 37 -0.10 -14.15 2.24
CA ASN A 37 0.45 -13.23 1.26
C ASN A 37 1.91 -12.87 1.57
N LYS A 38 2.74 -13.84 1.96
CA LYS A 38 4.19 -13.75 2.28
C LYS A 38 4.63 -12.81 3.42
N ASN A 39 3.88 -11.74 3.65
CA ASN A 39 4.21 -10.60 4.50
C ASN A 39 3.41 -10.57 5.79
N TYR A 40 2.41 -11.44 5.94
CA TYR A 40 1.59 -11.49 7.13
C TYR A 40 1.61 -12.87 7.74
N GLU A 41 1.48 -12.94 9.05
CA GLU A 41 1.40 -14.19 9.78
C GLU A 41 0.31 -14.10 10.85
N THR A 42 -0.31 -15.24 11.13
CA THR A 42 -1.19 -15.41 12.29
C THR A 42 -0.97 -16.80 12.89
N SER A 43 -1.30 -16.95 14.15
CA SER A 43 -1.13 -18.20 14.88
C SER A 43 -2.40 -18.52 15.66
N LEU A 44 -2.78 -19.79 15.68
CA LEU A 44 -3.88 -20.29 16.50
C LEU A 44 -3.51 -21.60 17.19
N ILE A 45 -4.10 -21.81 18.35
CA ILE A 45 -3.89 -23.01 19.15
C ILE A 45 -4.84 -24.10 18.66
N LEU A 46 -4.28 -25.22 18.20
CA LEU A 46 -5.03 -26.44 17.92
C LEU A 46 -5.13 -27.26 19.22
N ASN A 47 -6.36 -27.50 19.65
CA ASN A 47 -6.66 -28.35 20.82
C ASN A 47 -6.65 -29.85 20.50
N TYR A 48 -6.08 -30.23 19.36
CA TYR A 48 -6.11 -31.57 18.82
C TYR A 48 -4.73 -31.97 18.31
N ASP A 49 -4.41 -33.25 18.42
CA ASP A 49 -3.18 -33.80 17.85
C ASP A 49 -3.32 -33.93 16.34
N MET A 50 -2.52 -33.13 15.63
CA MET A 50 -2.53 -33.02 14.17
C MET A 50 -1.12 -33.06 13.61
N GLU A 51 -1.02 -33.55 12.38
CA GLU A 51 0.20 -33.62 11.58
C GLU A 51 0.05 -32.66 10.38
N LEU A 52 1.13 -32.00 9.97
CA LEU A 52 1.16 -31.18 8.77
C LEU A 52 2.14 -31.80 7.77
N ASN A 53 1.69 -32.02 6.54
CA ASN A 53 2.55 -32.43 5.43
C ASN A 53 2.14 -31.70 4.16
N GLU A 54 3.08 -31.07 3.44
CA GLU A 54 2.81 -30.34 2.19
C GLU A 54 1.64 -29.33 2.28
N LYS A 55 1.56 -28.59 3.41
CA LYS A 55 0.45 -27.67 3.75
C LYS A 55 -0.93 -28.33 3.85
N LYS A 56 -1.00 -29.65 3.94
CA LYS A 56 -2.21 -30.41 4.27
C LYS A 56 -2.20 -30.77 5.74
N LEU A 57 -3.29 -30.47 6.42
CA LEU A 57 -3.50 -30.76 7.83
C LEU A 57 -4.19 -32.11 7.98
N PHE A 58 -3.55 -33.01 8.72
CA PHE A 58 -4.02 -34.38 8.95
C PHE A 58 -4.32 -34.62 10.43
N LEU A 59 -5.29 -35.49 10.69
CA LEU A 59 -5.48 -36.07 12.03
C LEU A 59 -4.42 -37.14 12.29
N THR A 60 -3.89 -37.19 13.51
CA THR A 60 -3.06 -38.33 13.93
C THR A 60 -3.86 -39.63 13.86
N LYS A 61 -3.17 -40.76 13.62
CA LYS A 61 -3.82 -42.08 13.51
C LYS A 61 -4.64 -42.43 14.76
N GLU A 62 -4.13 -42.07 15.94
CA GLU A 62 -4.81 -42.35 17.22
C GLU A 62 -6.08 -41.54 17.41
N PHE A 63 -6.08 -40.29 16.97
CA PHE A 63 -7.23 -39.42 17.09
C PHE A 63 -8.30 -39.73 16.03
N PHE A 64 -7.89 -40.08 14.82
CA PHE A 64 -8.80 -40.47 13.74
C PHE A 64 -9.66 -41.69 14.10
N LYS A 65 -9.07 -42.70 14.76
CA LYS A 65 -9.80 -43.90 15.23
C LYS A 65 -10.92 -43.60 16.24
N LYS A 66 -10.89 -42.43 16.89
CA LYS A 66 -11.86 -42.00 17.93
C LYS A 66 -12.98 -41.12 17.39
N ILE A 67 -13.00 -40.82 16.08
CA ILE A 67 -13.90 -39.83 15.47
C ILE A 67 -14.79 -40.47 14.39
N ASN A 68 -16.05 -40.06 14.35
CA ASN A 68 -16.99 -40.42 13.28
C ASN A 68 -17.03 -39.33 12.18
N LYS A 69 -17.64 -39.67 11.03
CA LYS A 69 -17.65 -38.79 9.84
C LYS A 69 -18.30 -37.42 10.08
N HIS A 70 -19.41 -37.35 10.82
CA HIS A 70 -20.07 -36.07 11.14
C HIS A 70 -19.18 -35.17 12.00
N ARG A 71 -18.49 -35.76 12.98
CA ARG A 71 -17.58 -35.05 13.87
C ARG A 71 -16.31 -34.57 13.14
N LEU A 72 -15.88 -35.27 12.08
CA LEU A 72 -14.79 -34.85 11.20
C LEU A 72 -15.15 -33.59 10.38
N GLN A 73 -16.35 -33.53 9.79
CA GLN A 73 -16.83 -32.33 9.11
C GLN A 73 -16.96 -31.14 10.06
N SER A 74 -17.54 -31.35 11.24
CA SER A 74 -17.64 -30.31 12.27
C SER A 74 -16.27 -29.80 12.72
N LEU A 75 -15.28 -30.68 12.83
CA LEU A 75 -13.91 -30.32 13.18
C LEU A 75 -13.25 -29.47 12.09
N LYS A 76 -13.40 -29.87 10.81
CA LYS A 76 -12.92 -29.11 9.66
C LYS A 76 -13.48 -27.69 9.66
N SER A 77 -14.81 -27.55 9.75
CA SER A 77 -15.47 -26.23 9.81
C SER A 77 -15.04 -25.43 11.04
N GLY A 78 -14.85 -26.08 12.20
CA GLY A 78 -14.38 -25.43 13.42
C GLY A 78 -12.99 -24.81 13.26
N ILE A 79 -12.05 -25.55 12.67
CA ILE A 79 -10.68 -25.05 12.44
C ILE A 79 -10.70 -23.93 11.39
N LEU A 80 -11.42 -24.08 10.27
CA LEU A 80 -11.53 -23.03 9.27
C LEU A 80 -12.13 -21.74 9.85
N ASN A 81 -13.10 -21.83 10.75
CA ASN A 81 -13.63 -20.67 11.47
C ASN A 81 -12.58 -20.04 12.39
N GLN A 82 -11.79 -20.84 13.12
CA GLN A 82 -10.70 -20.33 13.96
C GLN A 82 -9.61 -19.65 13.12
N VAL A 83 -9.27 -20.21 11.95
CA VAL A 83 -8.36 -19.60 10.98
C VAL A 83 -8.92 -18.25 10.55
N SER A 84 -10.17 -18.19 10.07
CA SER A 84 -10.82 -16.94 9.66
C SER A 84 -10.80 -15.87 10.76
N MET A 85 -11.11 -16.26 12.00
CA MET A 85 -11.05 -15.36 13.15
C MET A 85 -9.62 -14.88 13.45
N ALA A 86 -8.63 -15.77 13.40
CA ALA A 86 -7.23 -15.43 13.62
C ALA A 86 -6.72 -14.45 12.55
N ILE A 87 -7.08 -14.64 11.28
CA ILE A 87 -6.77 -13.71 10.19
C ILE A 87 -7.39 -12.34 10.44
N SER A 88 -8.64 -12.29 10.91
CA SER A 88 -9.33 -11.03 11.17
C SER A 88 -8.77 -10.28 12.39
N GLN A 89 -8.35 -10.99 13.44
CA GLN A 89 -8.08 -10.39 14.75
C GLN A 89 -6.59 -10.34 15.13
N ASN A 90 -5.79 -11.28 14.64
CA ASN A 90 -4.43 -11.59 15.09
C ASN A 90 -3.42 -11.62 13.93
N LEU A 91 -3.64 -10.84 12.88
CA LEU A 91 -2.70 -10.72 11.78
C LEU A 91 -1.52 -9.84 12.22
N THR A 92 -0.30 -10.27 11.93
CA THR A 92 0.93 -9.51 12.19
C THR A 92 1.68 -9.32 10.89
N ASN A 93 2.12 -8.10 10.60
CA ASN A 93 2.96 -7.82 9.45
C ASN A 93 4.40 -8.21 9.77
N LYS A 94 5.00 -9.11 8.99
CA LYS A 94 6.36 -9.62 9.17
C LYS A 94 7.44 -8.57 8.94
N ILE A 95 7.16 -7.52 8.16
CA ILE A 95 8.10 -6.44 7.82
C ILE A 95 8.08 -5.38 8.93
N THR A 96 6.90 -4.88 9.29
CA THR A 96 6.77 -3.80 10.30
C THR A 96 6.68 -4.31 11.73
N LYS A 97 6.41 -5.61 11.92
CA LYS A 97 6.12 -6.28 13.21
C LYS A 97 4.87 -5.76 13.92
N ARG A 98 3.99 -5.06 13.20
CA ARG A 98 2.77 -4.48 13.78
C ARG A 98 1.57 -5.38 13.61
N LYS A 99 0.63 -5.26 14.56
CA LYS A 99 -0.73 -5.78 14.39
C LYS A 99 -1.34 -5.18 13.13
N THR A 100 -1.92 -6.02 12.29
CA THR A 100 -2.57 -5.65 11.04
C THR A 100 -4.05 -5.95 11.15
N TYR A 101 -4.90 -5.00 10.76
CA TYR A 101 -6.32 -5.24 10.61
C TYR A 101 -6.63 -5.61 9.16
N TYR A 102 -7.27 -6.76 8.96
CA TYR A 102 -7.82 -7.15 7.67
C TYR A 102 -9.12 -6.37 7.43
N ILE A 103 -9.13 -5.51 6.41
CA ILE A 103 -10.23 -4.61 6.09
C ILE A 103 -11.13 -5.27 5.05
N TYR A 104 -12.34 -5.57 5.50
CA TYR A 104 -13.44 -6.11 4.69
C TYR A 104 -14.77 -5.48 5.15
N HIS A 105 -15.90 -5.92 4.59
CA HIS A 105 -17.22 -5.58 5.10
C HIS A 105 -17.31 -5.81 6.63
N PRO A 106 -17.86 -4.86 7.43
CA PRO A 106 -18.62 -3.66 7.03
C PRO A 106 -17.80 -2.35 7.01
N VAL A 107 -16.47 -2.39 6.93
CA VAL A 107 -15.63 -1.18 7.00
C VAL A 107 -15.70 -0.40 5.68
N PRO A 108 -16.06 0.89 5.65
CA PRO A 108 -16.01 1.68 4.42
C PRO A 108 -14.57 1.88 3.92
N LEU A 109 -14.39 1.98 2.61
CA LEU A 109 -13.06 2.24 2.00
C LEU A 109 -12.82 3.71 1.68
N ILE A 110 -13.63 4.62 2.22
CA ILE A 110 -13.50 6.07 2.02
C ILE A 110 -13.57 6.73 3.39
N GLY A 111 -12.69 7.67 3.70
CA GLY A 111 -12.66 8.30 5.03
C GLY A 111 -11.28 8.46 5.64
N HIS A 112 -10.32 7.67 5.16
CA HIS A 112 -9.03 7.50 5.81
C HIS A 112 -7.88 7.58 4.81
N THR A 113 -6.71 8.00 5.26
CA THR A 113 -5.53 8.11 4.39
C THR A 113 -4.68 6.85 4.35
N ALA A 114 -4.85 5.90 5.26
CA ALA A 114 -3.93 4.77 5.33
C ALA A 114 -4.27 3.61 4.38
N PHE A 115 -5.54 3.46 4.02
CA PHE A 115 -6.06 2.35 3.23
C PHE A 115 -7.31 2.79 2.47
N GLY A 116 -7.75 1.98 1.51
CA GLY A 116 -8.95 2.23 0.73
C GLY A 116 -8.72 3.19 -0.44
N LEU A 117 -9.67 4.09 -0.67
CA LEU A 117 -9.77 4.93 -1.85
C LEU A 117 -9.85 6.41 -1.46
N ILE A 118 -9.05 7.25 -2.12
CA ILE A 118 -9.07 8.70 -1.91
C ILE A 118 -9.45 9.41 -3.20
N ASP A 119 -10.59 10.11 -3.17
CA ASP A 119 -11.05 11.00 -4.23
C ASP A 119 -10.89 12.47 -3.83
N ARG A 120 -10.04 13.20 -4.57
CA ARG A 120 -9.82 14.65 -4.39
C ARG A 120 -10.59 15.51 -5.40
N GLY A 121 -11.57 14.95 -6.10
CA GLY A 121 -12.36 15.67 -7.10
C GLY A 121 -11.63 15.86 -8.44
N THR A 122 -10.65 15.00 -8.73
CA THR A 122 -9.95 14.94 -10.02
C THR A 122 -10.21 13.60 -10.69
N ASN A 123 -9.65 13.35 -11.87
CA ASN A 123 -9.65 12.04 -12.52
C ASN A 123 -8.73 11.01 -11.84
N ILE A 124 -7.92 11.42 -10.86
CA ILE A 124 -7.02 10.53 -10.12
C ILE A 124 -7.77 10.00 -8.90
N ILE A 125 -7.82 8.67 -8.78
CA ILE A 125 -8.30 7.96 -7.60
C ILE A 125 -7.09 7.26 -6.99
N GLN A 126 -6.73 7.63 -5.76
CA GLN A 126 -5.63 6.96 -5.06
C GLN A 126 -6.15 5.64 -4.50
N VAL A 127 -5.48 4.53 -4.81
CA VAL A 127 -5.90 3.17 -4.42
C VAL A 127 -4.85 2.58 -3.48
N ARG A 128 -5.26 2.26 -2.24
CA ARG A 128 -4.36 1.86 -1.15
C ARG A 128 -4.80 0.52 -0.59
N GLY A 129 -4.26 -0.56 -1.14
CA GLY A 129 -4.54 -1.93 -0.69
C GLY A 129 -3.90 -2.29 0.64
N LEU A 130 -2.83 -1.59 1.04
CA LEU A 130 -2.19 -1.81 2.33
C LEU A 130 -1.53 -0.55 2.88
N CYS A 131 -1.01 -0.71 4.08
CA CYS A 131 0.04 0.13 4.61
C CYS A 131 1.14 -0.70 5.28
N GLY A 132 2.29 -0.05 5.54
CA GLY A 132 3.54 -0.71 5.89
C GLY A 132 4.58 -0.55 4.79
N CYS A 133 5.86 -0.44 5.18
CA CYS A 133 6.97 -0.22 4.25
C CYS A 133 8.18 -1.05 4.67
N ASN A 134 8.95 -1.52 3.69
CA ASN A 134 10.17 -2.31 3.81
C ASN A 134 11.44 -1.46 3.98
N ILE A 135 11.31 -0.12 3.99
CA ILE A 135 12.41 0.80 4.28
C ILE A 135 12.02 1.83 5.36
N ASN A 136 13.00 2.57 5.85
CA ASN A 136 12.89 3.44 7.02
C ASN A 136 13.41 4.86 6.75
N CYS A 137 13.07 5.49 5.61
CA CYS A 137 13.58 6.80 5.20
C CYS A 137 13.50 7.86 6.32
N PRO A 138 14.59 8.54 6.70
CA PRO A 138 14.62 9.49 7.83
C PRO A 138 13.85 10.80 7.57
N PHE A 139 13.21 10.91 6.41
CA PHE A 139 12.37 12.01 5.95
C PHE A 139 10.95 11.56 5.56
N CYS A 140 10.58 10.30 5.84
CA CYS A 140 9.27 9.76 5.47
C CYS A 140 8.14 10.63 6.07
N SER A 141 7.26 11.13 5.21
CA SER A 141 6.15 12.03 5.56
C SER A 141 5.14 11.43 6.54
N VAL A 142 5.14 10.09 6.66
CA VAL A 142 4.20 9.33 7.48
C VAL A 142 4.90 8.41 8.47
N ASP A 143 6.21 8.60 8.73
CA ASP A 143 6.97 7.83 9.73
C ASP A 143 6.78 6.31 9.58
N GLU A 144 6.89 5.81 8.35
CA GLU A 144 6.68 4.39 8.06
C GLU A 144 7.91 3.49 8.21
N GLY A 145 7.68 2.19 8.20
CA GLY A 145 8.70 1.14 8.28
C GLY A 145 8.91 0.61 9.70
N MET A 146 9.78 -0.41 9.84
CA MET A 146 9.95 -1.18 11.07
C MET A 146 10.20 -0.31 12.33
N HIS A 147 11.07 0.70 12.21
CA HIS A 147 11.45 1.58 13.33
C HIS A 147 10.57 2.84 13.49
N SER A 148 9.32 2.79 13.05
CA SER A 148 8.36 3.87 13.31
C SER A 148 8.24 4.16 14.80
N LYS A 149 8.09 5.43 15.15
CA LYS A 149 7.85 5.87 16.53
C LYS A 149 6.39 6.22 16.78
N THR A 150 5.61 6.37 15.71
CA THR A 150 4.23 6.85 15.79
C THR A 150 3.21 5.80 15.36
N ARG A 151 3.57 4.86 14.48
CA ARG A 151 2.66 3.84 13.94
C ARG A 151 2.64 2.61 14.84
N LYS A 152 1.44 2.24 15.29
CA LYS A 152 1.14 1.07 16.12
C LYS A 152 0.50 -0.06 15.30
N ASN A 153 -0.40 0.28 14.38
CA ASN A 153 -1.18 -0.69 13.60
C ASN A 153 -1.05 -0.46 12.09
N ASP A 154 -1.14 -1.55 11.34
CA ASP A 154 -1.24 -1.60 9.89
C ASP A 154 -2.61 -2.11 9.44
N TYR A 155 -2.87 -2.02 8.14
CA TYR A 155 -4.13 -2.33 7.49
C TYR A 155 -3.84 -3.06 6.18
N TYR A 156 -4.58 -4.11 5.91
CA TYR A 156 -4.56 -4.85 4.65
C TYR A 156 -6.00 -4.93 4.14
N VAL A 157 -6.26 -4.42 2.95
CA VAL A 157 -7.59 -4.41 2.34
C VAL A 157 -7.76 -5.63 1.47
N ASP A 158 -8.89 -6.30 1.61
CA ASP A 158 -9.30 -7.36 0.70
C ASP A 158 -9.40 -6.86 -0.75
N LEU A 159 -8.94 -7.68 -1.70
CA LEU A 159 -8.89 -7.32 -3.12
C LEU A 159 -10.30 -7.08 -3.68
N ASP A 160 -11.18 -8.07 -3.55
CA ASP A 160 -12.51 -8.03 -4.16
C ASP A 160 -13.32 -6.86 -3.61
N TYR A 161 -13.21 -6.62 -2.31
CA TYR A 161 -13.84 -5.48 -1.65
C TYR A 161 -13.26 -4.13 -2.11
N LEU A 162 -11.95 -4.03 -2.32
CA LEU A 162 -11.32 -2.83 -2.88
C LEU A 162 -11.81 -2.54 -4.30
N ILE A 163 -11.93 -3.58 -5.13
CA ILE A 163 -12.47 -3.50 -6.49
C ILE A 163 -13.94 -3.10 -6.50
N GLU A 164 -14.77 -3.67 -5.63
CA GLU A 164 -16.18 -3.31 -5.48
C GLU A 164 -16.36 -1.82 -5.19
N TRP A 165 -15.60 -1.28 -4.23
CA TRP A 165 -15.66 0.13 -3.90
C TRP A 165 -15.10 1.03 -5.01
N TYR A 166 -14.07 0.58 -5.73
CA TYR A 166 -13.54 1.32 -6.88
C TYR A 166 -14.62 1.47 -7.96
N LYS A 167 -15.32 0.37 -8.30
CA LYS A 167 -16.46 0.38 -9.25
C LYS A 167 -17.52 1.40 -8.86
N LYS A 168 -17.91 1.46 -7.58
CA LYS A 168 -18.87 2.47 -7.07
C LYS A 168 -18.40 3.92 -7.29
N ILE A 169 -17.10 4.19 -7.13
CA ILE A 169 -16.54 5.52 -7.42
C ILE A 169 -16.62 5.81 -8.93
N VAL A 170 -16.21 4.85 -9.77
CA VAL A 170 -16.21 4.99 -11.24
C VAL A 170 -17.63 5.23 -11.76
N GLU A 171 -18.62 4.46 -11.31
CA GLU A 171 -20.04 4.64 -11.62
C GLU A 171 -20.52 6.05 -11.27
N PHE A 172 -20.15 6.56 -10.10
CA PHE A 172 -20.53 7.90 -9.68
C PHE A 172 -19.84 9.01 -10.49
N LYS A 173 -18.54 8.86 -10.78
CA LYS A 173 -17.68 9.88 -11.43
C LYS A 173 -17.73 9.86 -12.96
N GLY A 174 -18.17 8.75 -13.54
CA GLY A 174 -17.94 8.38 -14.93
C GLY A 174 -16.51 7.91 -15.19
N ASN A 175 -16.34 7.06 -16.21
CA ASN A 175 -15.09 6.33 -16.48
C ASN A 175 -14.03 7.11 -17.29
N LYS A 176 -14.40 8.22 -17.94
CA LYS A 176 -13.50 8.93 -18.86
C LYS A 176 -12.15 9.34 -18.23
N TYR A 177 -11.04 8.92 -18.80
CA TYR A 177 -9.66 9.29 -18.49
C TYR A 177 -9.29 9.20 -17.00
N LEU A 178 -9.77 8.16 -16.31
CA LEU A 178 -9.41 7.94 -14.91
C LEU A 178 -7.99 7.40 -14.77
N GLU A 179 -7.32 7.81 -13.70
CA GLU A 179 -6.05 7.22 -13.27
C GLU A 179 -6.29 6.55 -11.92
N ALA A 180 -6.16 5.21 -11.86
CA ALA A 180 -6.00 4.53 -10.59
C ALA A 180 -4.53 4.63 -10.19
N HIS A 181 -4.24 5.44 -9.18
CA HIS A 181 -2.88 5.65 -8.71
C HIS A 181 -2.63 4.83 -7.45
N LEU A 182 -1.85 3.76 -7.58
CA LEU A 182 -1.42 2.95 -6.44
C LEU A 182 -0.33 3.70 -5.69
N ASP A 183 -0.70 4.24 -4.53
CA ASP A 183 0.21 4.89 -3.61
C ASP A 183 -0.11 4.45 -2.19
N GLY A 184 0.47 5.09 -1.18
CA GLY A 184 0.09 4.72 0.17
C GLY A 184 0.83 5.43 1.27
N GLN A 185 0.36 5.15 2.48
CA GLN A 185 1.21 5.24 3.66
C GLN A 185 1.96 3.91 3.80
N GLY A 186 2.77 3.56 2.82
CA GLY A 186 3.39 2.24 2.68
C GLY A 186 4.03 2.05 1.30
N GLU A 187 4.49 0.84 1.02
CA GLU A 187 5.08 0.43 -0.25
C GLU A 187 4.09 -0.45 -1.05
N PRO A 188 3.50 0.05 -2.16
CA PRO A 188 2.50 -0.68 -2.93
C PRO A 188 2.96 -2.05 -3.44
N SER A 189 4.25 -2.22 -3.76
CA SER A 189 4.79 -3.52 -4.21
C SER A 189 4.71 -4.63 -3.16
N LEU A 190 4.39 -4.33 -1.89
CA LEU A 190 4.15 -5.33 -0.84
C LEU A 190 2.73 -5.91 -0.86
N TYR A 191 1.83 -5.40 -1.70
CA TYR A 191 0.46 -5.88 -1.81
C TYR A 191 0.43 -7.09 -2.74
N HIS A 192 0.52 -8.31 -2.20
CA HIS A 192 0.76 -9.49 -3.03
C HIS A 192 -0.19 -9.74 -4.21
N PRO A 193 -1.50 -9.47 -4.13
CA PRO A 193 -2.35 -9.56 -5.31
C PRO A 193 -2.25 -8.30 -6.19
N LEU A 194 -1.05 -7.73 -6.34
CA LEU A 194 -0.80 -6.49 -7.08
C LEU A 194 -1.05 -6.66 -8.58
N PRO A 195 -0.54 -7.71 -9.27
CA PRO A 195 -0.88 -7.95 -10.67
C PRO A 195 -2.39 -8.07 -10.89
N GLU A 196 -3.10 -8.82 -10.02
CA GLU A 196 -4.55 -8.97 -10.09
C GLU A 196 -5.28 -7.64 -9.84
N LEU A 197 -4.84 -6.86 -8.85
CA LEU A 197 -5.38 -5.51 -8.60
C LEU A 197 -5.24 -4.62 -9.84
N ILE A 198 -4.06 -4.59 -10.46
CA ILE A 198 -3.82 -3.79 -11.66
C ILE A 198 -4.72 -4.26 -12.81
N GLN A 199 -4.79 -5.56 -13.04
CA GLN A 199 -5.60 -6.13 -14.10
C GLN A 199 -7.08 -5.75 -13.96
N GLU A 200 -7.64 -5.86 -12.75
CA GLU A 200 -9.02 -5.48 -12.45
C GLU A 200 -9.26 -3.97 -12.63
N LEU A 201 -8.35 -3.13 -12.14
CA LEU A 201 -8.44 -1.67 -12.30
C LEU A 201 -8.34 -1.25 -13.77
N ILE A 202 -7.46 -1.87 -14.56
CA ILE A 202 -7.36 -1.65 -16.01
C ILE A 202 -8.65 -2.07 -16.71
N ASN A 203 -9.22 -3.23 -16.36
CA ASN A 203 -10.47 -3.71 -16.94
C ASN A 203 -11.61 -2.71 -16.71
N ILE A 204 -11.70 -2.16 -15.49
CA ILE A 204 -12.68 -1.12 -15.16
C ILE A 204 -12.41 0.17 -15.95
N ASN A 205 -11.16 0.59 -16.07
CA ASN A 205 -10.80 1.89 -16.66
C ASN A 205 -10.75 1.90 -18.19
N ARG A 206 -10.73 0.72 -18.83
CA ARG A 206 -10.46 0.56 -20.27
C ARG A 206 -11.41 1.36 -21.16
N GLU A 207 -12.73 1.26 -20.93
CA GLU A 207 -13.73 1.97 -21.75
C GLU A 207 -13.54 3.48 -21.72
N GLY A 208 -13.08 4.00 -20.58
CA GLY A 208 -12.81 5.41 -20.39
C GLY A 208 -11.49 5.90 -20.96
N LYS A 209 -10.65 5.04 -21.54
CA LYS A 209 -9.24 5.33 -21.84
C LYS A 209 -8.45 5.76 -20.60
N GLY A 210 -8.76 5.16 -19.45
CA GLY A 210 -8.03 5.37 -18.21
C GLY A 210 -6.77 4.52 -18.12
N ILE A 211 -5.97 4.76 -17.07
CA ILE A 211 -4.71 4.06 -16.80
C ILE A 211 -4.63 3.60 -15.34
N VAL A 212 -3.65 2.73 -15.07
CA VAL A 212 -3.19 2.42 -13.71
C VAL A 212 -1.72 2.81 -13.61
N SER A 213 -1.34 3.51 -12.55
CA SER A 213 0.05 3.89 -12.28
C SER A 213 0.38 3.60 -10.81
N MET A 214 1.66 3.43 -10.47
CA MET A 214 2.06 3.17 -9.08
C MET A 214 3.29 3.94 -8.65
N GLN A 215 3.45 4.15 -7.34
CA GLN A 215 4.71 4.58 -6.73
C GLN A 215 5.41 3.37 -6.11
N SER A 216 6.74 3.34 -6.17
CA SER A 216 7.53 2.32 -5.48
C SER A 216 8.90 2.83 -5.09
N ASN A 217 9.45 2.29 -4.01
CA ASN A 217 10.86 2.42 -3.64
C ASN A 217 11.79 1.43 -4.36
N GLY A 218 11.23 0.49 -5.14
CA GLY A 218 11.97 -0.45 -5.98
C GLY A 218 12.47 -1.72 -5.29
N VAL A 219 12.59 -1.74 -3.95
CA VAL A 219 13.29 -2.81 -3.22
C VAL A 219 12.61 -4.18 -3.35
N ASN A 220 11.28 -4.22 -3.49
CA ASN A 220 10.54 -5.47 -3.64
C ASN A 220 10.22 -5.81 -5.11
N LEU A 221 10.67 -4.99 -6.06
CA LEU A 221 10.47 -5.26 -7.48
C LEU A 221 11.50 -6.31 -7.93
N THR A 222 11.04 -7.24 -8.76
CA THR A 222 11.88 -8.26 -9.39
C THR A 222 11.51 -8.30 -10.87
N TYR A 223 12.36 -8.85 -11.73
CA TYR A 223 12.04 -8.99 -13.15
C TYR A 223 10.71 -9.72 -13.37
N LYS A 224 10.53 -10.86 -12.68
CA LYS A 224 9.27 -11.61 -12.71
C LYS A 224 8.06 -10.75 -12.33
N LEU A 225 8.17 -9.97 -11.26
CA LEU A 225 7.07 -9.09 -10.87
C LEU A 225 6.84 -8.02 -11.95
N ILE A 226 7.88 -7.42 -12.52
CA ILE A 226 7.73 -6.41 -13.58
C ILE A 226 7.03 -7.01 -14.80
N ASP A 227 7.37 -8.24 -15.20
CA ASP A 227 6.69 -8.97 -16.28
C ASP A 227 5.21 -9.17 -15.97
N GLU A 228 4.88 -9.60 -14.75
CA GLU A 228 3.48 -9.76 -14.29
C GLU A 228 2.73 -8.42 -14.28
N LEU A 229 3.39 -7.32 -13.89
CA LEU A 229 2.80 -5.97 -13.92
C LEU A 229 2.60 -5.45 -15.34
N GLU A 230 3.51 -5.78 -16.26
CA GLU A 230 3.43 -5.43 -17.68
C GLU A 230 2.28 -6.17 -18.34
N GLU A 231 2.17 -7.49 -18.09
CA GLU A 231 1.07 -8.33 -18.58
C GLU A 231 -0.28 -7.84 -18.06
N ALA A 232 -0.36 -7.44 -16.78
CA ALA A 232 -1.55 -6.86 -16.18
C ALA A 232 -1.94 -5.49 -16.79
N GLY A 233 -1.04 -4.86 -17.54
CA GLY A 233 -1.28 -3.59 -18.24
C GLY A 233 -0.96 -2.35 -17.42
N LEU A 234 -0.03 -2.42 -16.46
CA LEU A 234 0.42 -1.25 -15.71
C LEU A 234 1.02 -0.20 -16.67
N HIS A 235 0.54 1.04 -16.60
CA HIS A 235 1.00 2.10 -17.50
C HIS A 235 2.33 2.71 -17.05
N ARG A 236 2.49 2.96 -15.75
CA ARG A 236 3.64 3.72 -15.22
C ARG A 236 4.06 3.31 -13.82
N ILE A 237 5.38 3.22 -13.59
CA ILE A 237 6.00 3.15 -12.27
C ILE A 237 6.75 4.46 -11.98
N ASN A 238 6.35 5.13 -10.91
CA ASN A 238 7.07 6.24 -10.31
C ASN A 238 8.09 5.67 -9.30
N LEU A 239 9.33 5.46 -9.75
CA LEU A 239 10.40 4.84 -8.97
C LEU A 239 11.17 5.88 -8.14
N SER A 240 11.18 5.71 -6.82
CA SER A 240 11.80 6.65 -5.90
C SER A 240 13.30 6.36 -5.73
N ILE A 241 14.15 7.16 -6.36
CA ILE A 241 15.62 7.10 -6.22
C ILE A 241 16.09 8.46 -5.69
N ASN A 242 16.70 8.49 -4.49
CA ASN A 242 17.06 9.73 -3.81
C ASN A 242 18.57 9.98 -3.72
N ALA A 243 19.37 8.96 -4.05
CA ALA A 243 20.82 9.01 -4.21
C ALA A 243 21.28 7.77 -4.99
N ILE A 244 22.36 7.91 -5.76
CA ILE A 244 23.03 6.81 -6.48
C ILE A 244 24.27 6.35 -5.72
N ASP A 245 24.91 7.25 -4.97
CA ASP A 245 25.98 6.88 -4.04
C ASP A 245 25.47 5.83 -3.03
N GLU A 246 26.22 4.74 -2.88
CA GLU A 246 25.85 3.60 -2.05
C GLU A 246 25.67 3.98 -0.57
N LYS A 247 26.53 4.86 -0.06
CA LYS A 247 26.45 5.29 1.35
C LYS A 247 25.25 6.20 1.56
N MET A 248 25.06 7.19 0.70
CA MET A 248 23.94 8.13 0.79
C MET A 248 22.60 7.45 0.55
N SER A 249 22.52 6.51 -0.38
CA SER A 249 21.29 5.75 -0.65
C SER A 249 20.87 4.90 0.56
N ARG A 250 21.80 4.25 1.27
CA ARG A 250 21.54 3.57 2.56
C ARG A 250 21.08 4.54 3.65
N ILE A 251 21.71 5.73 3.74
CA ILE A 251 21.30 6.76 4.71
C ILE A 251 19.88 7.23 4.42
N LEU A 252 19.54 7.49 3.16
CA LEU A 252 18.25 8.03 2.74
C LEU A 252 17.13 6.98 2.72
N SER A 253 17.44 5.71 2.51
CA SER A 253 16.49 4.60 2.71
C SER A 253 16.30 4.25 4.19
N GLY A 254 17.26 4.61 5.04
CA GLY A 254 17.28 4.23 6.45
C GLY A 254 17.46 2.73 6.68
N SER A 255 18.05 2.02 5.71
CA SER A 255 18.35 0.58 5.78
C SER A 255 19.81 0.33 5.40
N ARG A 256 20.49 -0.51 6.19
CA ARG A 256 21.87 -0.94 5.90
C ARG A 256 21.93 -1.88 4.71
N ASP A 257 20.86 -2.65 4.51
CA ASP A 257 20.75 -3.67 3.47
C ASP A 257 20.12 -3.12 2.18
N TYR A 258 19.92 -1.80 2.10
CA TYR A 258 19.47 -1.17 0.86
C TYR A 258 20.57 -1.29 -0.20
N ASP A 259 20.22 -1.94 -1.31
CA ASP A 259 21.06 -2.09 -2.48
C ASP A 259 20.56 -1.17 -3.59
N ILE A 260 21.30 -0.09 -3.82
CA ILE A 260 21.01 0.84 -4.90
C ILE A 260 21.23 0.21 -6.28
N ASN A 261 22.18 -0.71 -6.44
CA ASN A 261 22.47 -1.34 -7.72
C ASN A 261 21.28 -2.18 -8.19
N HIS A 262 20.64 -2.92 -7.28
CA HIS A 262 19.39 -3.59 -7.57
C HIS A 262 18.30 -2.64 -8.06
N VAL A 263 18.14 -1.46 -7.44
CA VAL A 263 17.11 -0.49 -7.86
C VAL A 263 17.42 0.15 -9.21
N LEU A 264 18.70 0.40 -9.54
CA LEU A 264 19.12 0.89 -10.85
C LEU A 264 18.94 -0.18 -11.94
N ASP A 265 19.22 -1.44 -11.63
CA ASP A 265 18.97 -2.59 -12.49
C ASP A 265 17.47 -2.76 -12.78
N ILE A 266 16.63 -2.65 -11.75
CA ILE A 266 15.17 -2.62 -11.90
C ILE A 266 14.71 -1.44 -12.77
N ALA A 267 15.32 -0.26 -12.62
CA ALA A 267 15.00 0.89 -13.46
C ALA A 267 15.31 0.60 -14.95
N GLU A 268 16.49 0.03 -15.24
CA GLU A 268 16.85 -0.38 -16.61
C GLU A 268 15.93 -1.47 -17.14
N TYR A 269 15.50 -2.42 -16.30
CA TYR A 269 14.55 -3.45 -16.69
C TYR A 269 13.16 -2.87 -17.03
N ILE A 270 12.64 -1.94 -16.22
CA ILE A 270 11.37 -1.24 -16.53
C ILE A 270 11.50 -0.47 -17.85
N LYS A 271 12.65 0.15 -18.14
CA LYS A 271 12.88 0.84 -19.43
C LYS A 271 12.77 -0.09 -20.64
N ASN A 272 13.07 -1.37 -20.46
CA ASN A 272 12.97 -2.40 -21.50
C ASN A 272 11.58 -3.05 -21.60
N SER A 273 10.64 -2.70 -20.71
CA SER A 273 9.25 -3.16 -20.78
C SER A 273 8.31 -2.10 -21.36
N LYS A 274 7.02 -2.45 -21.50
CA LYS A 274 5.94 -1.54 -21.90
C LYS A 274 5.40 -0.70 -20.73
N ILE A 275 6.02 -0.74 -19.56
CA ILE A 275 5.68 0.12 -18.42
C ILE A 275 6.54 1.39 -18.49
N HIS A 276 5.92 2.57 -18.50
CA HIS A 276 6.67 3.83 -18.48
C HIS A 276 7.42 3.97 -17.16
N LEU A 277 8.74 4.17 -17.22
CA LEU A 277 9.53 4.54 -16.06
C LEU A 277 9.45 6.05 -15.81
N LEU A 278 9.17 6.44 -14.57
CA LEU A 278 9.38 7.80 -14.09
C LEU A 278 10.24 7.77 -12.83
N ILE A 279 11.45 8.32 -12.91
CA ILE A 279 12.35 8.48 -11.76
C ILE A 279 11.90 9.70 -10.95
N SER A 280 11.62 9.47 -9.67
CA SER A 280 11.00 10.42 -8.74
C SER A 280 11.96 10.84 -7.62
N PRO A 281 13.02 11.62 -7.90
CA PRO A 281 13.95 12.03 -6.85
C PRO A 281 13.32 13.09 -5.96
N LEU A 282 13.60 12.99 -4.65
CA LEU A 282 13.23 14.00 -3.67
C LEU A 282 14.46 14.85 -3.32
N LEU A 283 14.35 16.16 -3.51
CA LEU A 283 15.33 17.11 -2.98
C LEU A 283 15.08 17.30 -1.48
N LEU A 284 16.09 16.97 -0.68
CA LEU A 284 16.21 17.29 0.73
C LEU A 284 17.27 18.40 0.86
N PRO A 285 16.85 19.68 0.93
CA PRO A 285 17.79 20.78 0.91
C PRO A 285 18.81 20.69 2.04
N SER A 286 20.08 20.96 1.69
CA SER A 286 21.30 20.81 2.50
C SER A 286 21.65 19.39 2.95
N ILE A 287 20.98 18.36 2.43
CA ILE A 287 21.25 16.96 2.76
C ILE A 287 21.74 16.18 1.54
N ASN A 288 21.02 16.27 0.42
CA ASN A 288 21.29 15.47 -0.77
C ASN A 288 21.34 16.32 -2.05
N ASP A 289 21.66 17.62 -1.97
CA ASP A 289 21.63 18.53 -3.12
C ASP A 289 22.49 18.04 -4.29
N ARG A 290 23.65 17.44 -3.99
CA ARG A 290 24.53 16.80 -4.97
C ARG A 290 23.91 15.52 -5.53
N ASP A 291 23.50 14.60 -4.65
CA ASP A 291 22.90 13.32 -5.06
C ASP A 291 21.62 13.53 -5.90
N PHE A 292 20.83 14.55 -5.57
CA PHE A 292 19.63 14.92 -6.30
C PHE A 292 19.98 15.25 -7.75
N LYS A 293 21.03 16.04 -7.99
CA LYS A 293 21.49 16.36 -9.35
C LYS A 293 22.06 15.13 -10.06
N GLU A 294 22.81 14.28 -9.36
CA GLU A 294 23.33 13.02 -9.92
C GLU A 294 22.21 12.06 -10.35
N VAL A 295 21.10 11.98 -9.59
CA VAL A 295 19.92 11.20 -10.00
C VAL A 295 19.25 11.78 -11.24
N LEU A 296 19.19 13.11 -11.38
CA LEU A 296 18.68 13.75 -12.61
C LEU A 296 19.57 13.41 -13.81
N ASP A 297 20.90 13.48 -13.65
CA ASP A 297 21.87 13.12 -14.68
C ASP A 297 21.68 11.66 -15.14
N TYR A 298 21.60 10.72 -14.19
CA TYR A 298 21.33 9.31 -14.47
C TYR A 298 20.00 9.10 -15.23
N ALA A 299 18.92 9.74 -14.79
CA ALA A 299 17.61 9.58 -15.44
C ALA A 299 17.62 10.06 -16.90
N ILE A 300 18.34 11.15 -17.18
CA ILE A 300 18.52 11.69 -18.53
C ILE A 300 19.39 10.77 -19.38
N GLU A 301 20.49 10.27 -18.84
CA GLU A 301 21.37 9.33 -19.54
C GLU A 301 20.64 8.04 -19.88
N LEU A 302 19.85 7.50 -18.94
CA LEU A 302 19.03 6.32 -19.15
C LEU A 302 17.99 6.53 -20.25
N GLU A 303 17.29 7.67 -20.27
CA GLU A 303 16.33 8.01 -21.34
C GLU A 303 17.01 8.11 -22.71
N ARG A 304 18.21 8.68 -22.78
CA ARG A 304 18.97 8.79 -24.03
C ARG A 304 19.47 7.44 -24.52
N LYS A 305 19.91 6.57 -23.61
CA LYS A 305 20.39 5.21 -23.92
C LYS A 305 19.26 4.31 -24.38
N ASN A 306 18.10 4.38 -23.72
CA ASN A 306 16.97 3.50 -23.94
C ASN A 306 15.64 4.27 -23.90
N PRO A 307 15.27 5.04 -24.95
CA PRO A 307 14.03 5.81 -24.93
C PRO A 307 12.80 4.90 -24.96
N GLN A 308 11.76 5.27 -24.22
CA GLN A 308 10.47 4.57 -24.26
C GLN A 308 9.47 5.33 -25.12
N ASP A 309 8.73 4.60 -25.96
CA ASP A 309 7.71 5.15 -26.86
C ASP A 309 6.28 4.87 -26.36
N ILE A 310 6.09 5.03 -25.06
CA ILE A 310 4.82 4.74 -24.37
C ILE A 310 3.99 6.03 -24.32
N ILE A 311 2.85 6.02 -25.00
CA ILE A 311 1.93 7.16 -25.05
C ILE A 311 0.91 7.06 -23.92
N ASN A 312 0.83 8.09 -23.09
CA ASN A 312 -0.21 8.22 -22.09
C ASN A 312 -1.56 8.49 -22.78
N PRO A 313 -2.56 7.60 -22.67
CA PRO A 313 -3.84 7.73 -23.37
C PRO A 313 -4.70 8.90 -22.86
N ILE A 314 -4.40 9.45 -21.69
CA ILE A 314 -5.08 10.63 -21.13
C ILE A 314 -4.57 11.92 -21.80
N THR A 315 -3.27 12.02 -22.05
CA THR A 315 -2.64 13.25 -22.58
C THR A 315 -2.33 13.18 -24.08
N ASN A 316 -2.33 11.98 -24.65
CA ASN A 316 -1.85 11.68 -26.00
C ASN A 316 -0.39 12.13 -26.23
N LYS A 317 0.43 12.04 -25.19
CA LYS A 317 1.86 12.40 -25.17
C LYS A 317 2.65 11.37 -24.37
N ARG A 318 3.97 11.34 -24.52
CA ARG A 318 4.86 10.59 -23.62
C ARG A 318 4.84 11.22 -22.22
N ASP A 319 4.83 10.37 -21.20
CA ASP A 319 5.04 10.83 -19.82
C ASP A 319 6.51 11.29 -19.65
N PRO A 320 6.79 12.22 -18.73
CA PRO A 320 8.17 12.62 -18.44
C PRO A 320 8.93 11.47 -17.76
N ILE A 321 10.24 11.35 -18.04
CA ILE A 321 11.14 10.42 -17.33
C ILE A 321 11.44 10.89 -15.89
N ILE A 322 11.31 12.18 -15.59
CA ILE A 322 11.61 12.75 -14.28
C ILE A 322 10.37 13.38 -13.63
N GLY A 323 10.11 12.99 -12.38
CA GLY A 323 9.19 13.68 -11.47
C GLY A 323 9.93 14.21 -10.26
N ALA A 324 10.67 15.31 -10.43
CA ALA A 324 11.41 15.95 -9.36
C ALA A 324 10.49 16.49 -8.25
N GLN A 325 10.80 16.18 -6.99
CA GLN A 325 9.99 16.55 -5.84
C GLN A 325 10.79 17.31 -4.80
N LEU A 326 10.10 18.15 -4.00
CA LEU A 326 10.68 18.83 -2.85
C LEU A 326 10.22 18.16 -1.56
N CYS A 327 11.15 17.81 -0.67
CA CYS A 327 10.82 17.25 0.64
C CYS A 327 10.04 18.26 1.49
N LEU A 328 8.87 17.84 1.96
CA LEU A 328 8.02 18.60 2.89
C LEU A 328 8.02 17.95 4.27
N ILE A 329 7.86 18.78 5.32
CA ILE A 329 7.79 18.30 6.70
C ILE A 329 6.32 18.21 7.12
N TYR A 330 5.93 17.08 7.69
CA TYR A 330 4.58 16.79 8.16
C TYR A 330 4.57 16.49 9.65
N GLN A 331 3.44 16.76 10.33
CA GLN A 331 3.27 16.62 11.77
C GLN A 331 3.68 15.24 12.32
N PHE A 332 3.33 14.17 11.60
CA PHE A 332 3.66 12.79 11.98
C PHE A 332 4.73 12.16 11.09
N GLY A 333 5.49 12.99 10.37
CA GLY A 333 6.60 12.55 9.54
C GLY A 333 7.93 12.64 10.28
N ARG A 334 8.94 11.97 9.74
CA ARG A 334 10.32 12.10 10.21
C ARG A 334 10.98 13.32 9.60
N ARG A 335 11.93 13.91 10.33
CA ARG A 335 12.70 15.08 9.91
C ARG A 335 14.18 14.87 10.20
N ILE A 336 15.02 15.09 9.19
CA ILE A 336 16.46 15.14 9.35
C ILE A 336 16.83 16.49 9.99
N LYS A 337 17.57 16.47 11.11
CA LYS A 337 17.87 17.66 11.93
C LYS A 337 18.52 18.81 11.14
N LYS A 338 19.40 18.50 10.19
CA LYS A 338 20.17 19.45 9.38
C LYS A 338 19.50 19.85 8.05
N MET A 339 18.29 19.38 7.79
CA MET A 339 17.58 19.68 6.53
C MET A 339 16.92 21.05 6.58
N ASN A 340 17.21 21.86 5.58
CA ASN A 340 16.59 23.16 5.38
C ASN A 340 15.15 23.03 4.85
N THR A 341 14.32 24.03 5.14
CA THR A 341 12.97 24.12 4.54
C THR A 341 13.00 25.14 3.41
N TRP A 342 12.58 24.71 2.23
CA TRP A 342 12.50 25.58 1.05
C TRP A 342 11.06 25.91 0.71
N LYS A 343 10.85 27.10 0.13
CA LYS A 343 9.61 27.44 -0.58
C LYS A 343 9.69 26.87 -1.99
N PHE A 344 8.55 26.48 -2.56
CA PHE A 344 8.46 25.95 -3.93
C PHE A 344 9.07 26.88 -4.99
N LYS A 345 8.96 28.21 -4.83
CA LYS A 345 9.61 29.16 -5.77
C LYS A 345 11.11 28.86 -5.94
N LYS A 346 11.84 28.74 -4.82
CA LYS A 346 13.28 28.46 -4.84
C LYS A 346 13.59 27.09 -5.47
N PHE A 347 12.74 26.10 -5.23
CA PHE A 347 12.87 24.79 -5.86
C PHE A 347 12.68 24.86 -7.38
N TYR A 348 11.65 25.56 -7.86
CA TYR A 348 11.45 25.74 -9.30
C TYR A 348 12.52 26.59 -9.96
N ASP A 349 13.06 27.60 -9.26
CA ASP A 349 14.20 28.38 -9.74
C ASP A 349 15.45 27.48 -9.90
N LEU A 350 15.69 26.54 -8.97
CA LEU A 350 16.76 25.54 -9.07
C LEU A 350 16.54 24.63 -10.29
N LEU A 351 15.34 24.06 -10.45
CA LEU A 351 15.03 23.18 -11.58
C LEU A 351 15.22 23.90 -12.92
N LYS A 352 14.80 25.16 -13.02
CA LYS A 352 15.01 25.98 -14.21
C LYS A 352 16.50 26.18 -14.50
N GLY A 353 17.32 26.41 -13.47
CA GLY A 353 18.78 26.49 -13.62
C GLY A 353 19.36 25.19 -14.22
N TYR A 354 18.94 24.03 -13.73
CA TYR A 354 19.36 22.74 -14.31
C TYR A 354 18.85 22.55 -15.74
N GLU A 355 17.60 22.91 -16.06
CA GLU A 355 17.09 22.88 -17.44
C GLU A 355 17.97 23.74 -18.38
N GLU A 356 18.40 24.92 -17.94
CA GLU A 356 19.31 25.79 -18.71
C GLU A 356 20.72 25.17 -18.87
N GLU A 357 21.24 24.48 -17.86
CA GLU A 357 22.51 23.74 -17.94
C GLU A 357 22.43 22.58 -18.95
N TYR A 358 21.35 21.79 -18.93
CA TYR A 358 21.14 20.70 -19.88
C TYR A 358 20.95 21.22 -21.30
N LYS A 359 20.23 22.32 -21.47
CA LYS A 359 20.03 22.96 -22.78
C LYS A 359 21.36 23.39 -23.42
N LYS A 360 22.33 23.86 -22.63
CA LYS A 360 23.70 24.17 -23.11
C LYS A 360 24.46 22.94 -23.62
N LYS A 361 24.06 21.74 -23.19
CA LYS A 361 24.57 20.44 -23.67
C LYS A 361 23.68 19.82 -24.76
N GLU A 362 22.79 20.62 -25.37
CA GLU A 362 21.83 20.18 -26.39
C GLU A 362 20.82 19.13 -25.89
N ILE A 363 20.59 19.07 -24.58
CA ILE A 363 19.60 18.18 -23.95
C ILE A 363 18.38 19.00 -23.58
N ASN A 364 17.25 18.76 -24.27
CA ASN A 364 15.97 19.39 -23.94
C ASN A 364 15.19 18.50 -22.97
N ILE A 365 15.08 18.93 -21.72
CA ILE A 365 14.34 18.25 -20.66
C ILE A 365 13.40 19.23 -19.94
N TYR A 366 12.27 18.73 -19.46
CA TYR A 366 11.35 19.48 -18.60
C TYR A 366 11.35 18.86 -17.22
N LEU A 367 11.96 19.54 -16.25
CA LEU A 367 12.05 19.13 -14.85
C LEU A 367 10.85 19.63 -14.04
N ASN A 368 10.27 20.76 -14.43
CA ASN A 368 8.98 21.17 -13.89
C ASN A 368 7.84 20.43 -14.60
N THR A 369 7.21 19.47 -13.91
CA THR A 369 6.15 18.60 -14.44
C THR A 369 4.79 18.85 -13.79
N PRO A 370 4.05 19.92 -14.16
CA PRO A 370 2.72 20.18 -13.63
C PRO A 370 1.76 19.02 -13.91
N LEU A 371 1.06 18.54 -12.87
CA LEU A 371 0.22 17.33 -12.97
C LEU A 371 -0.80 17.37 -14.12
N SER A 372 -1.40 18.53 -14.39
CA SER A 372 -2.38 18.68 -15.46
C SER A 372 -1.76 18.60 -16.86
N LYS A 373 -0.57 19.18 -17.06
CA LYS A 373 0.10 19.22 -18.37
C LYS A 373 0.86 17.93 -18.66
N ALA A 374 1.54 17.38 -17.65
CA ALA A 374 2.38 16.19 -17.78
C ALA A 374 1.55 14.90 -17.78
N PHE A 375 0.59 14.77 -16.85
CA PHE A 375 -0.15 13.51 -16.63
C PHE A 375 -1.65 13.62 -16.94
N GLY A 376 -2.13 14.80 -17.35
CA GLY A 376 -3.53 14.98 -17.72
C GLY A 376 -4.49 15.07 -16.53
N SER A 377 -3.98 15.42 -15.34
CA SER A 377 -4.83 15.63 -14.17
C SER A 377 -5.86 16.75 -14.42
N HIS A 378 -7.14 16.43 -14.28
CA HIS A 378 -8.25 17.35 -14.50
C HIS A 378 -9.39 17.13 -13.51
N LYS A 379 -10.26 18.13 -13.36
CA LYS A 379 -11.40 18.06 -12.42
C LYS A 379 -12.42 17.03 -12.88
N ARG A 380 -12.99 16.30 -11.92
CA ARG A 380 -14.11 15.36 -12.11
C ARG A 380 -15.09 15.46 -10.95
N LYS A 381 -16.30 14.94 -11.14
CA LYS A 381 -17.37 14.96 -10.14
C LYS A 381 -16.89 14.44 -8.79
N ARG A 382 -16.87 15.27 -7.76
CA ARG A 382 -16.35 14.92 -6.44
C ARG A 382 -17.37 14.11 -5.65
N LEU A 383 -16.93 13.05 -4.95
CA LEU A 383 -17.80 12.31 -4.05
C LEU A 383 -18.42 13.22 -2.97
N PRO A 384 -19.71 13.02 -2.62
CA PRO A 384 -20.38 13.83 -1.61
C PRO A 384 -19.70 13.66 -0.26
N MET A 385 -19.58 14.77 0.48
CA MET A 385 -18.98 14.83 1.80
C MET A 385 -20.10 14.86 2.85
N PRO A 386 -20.42 13.73 3.51
CA PRO A 386 -21.61 13.65 4.38
C PRO A 386 -21.49 14.42 5.70
N PHE A 387 -20.29 14.91 6.04
CA PHE A 387 -20.02 15.61 7.29
C PHE A 387 -19.41 16.98 7.04
N LYS A 388 -19.70 17.92 7.94
CA LYS A 388 -19.12 19.26 7.98
C LYS A 388 -18.28 19.40 9.24
N VAL A 389 -17.30 20.30 9.21
CA VAL A 389 -16.55 20.66 10.42
C VAL A 389 -17.54 21.15 11.49
N ASN A 390 -17.29 20.78 12.75
CA ASN A 390 -18.12 20.99 13.94
C ASN A 390 -19.43 20.19 14.02
N SER A 391 -19.81 19.40 13.01
CA SER A 391 -20.99 18.52 13.15
C SER A 391 -20.72 17.39 14.15
N ILE A 392 -21.74 17.02 14.91
CA ILE A 392 -21.71 15.85 15.80
C ILE A 392 -22.34 14.66 15.05
N VAL A 393 -21.61 13.56 15.01
CA VAL A 393 -21.98 12.35 14.26
C VAL A 393 -22.02 11.19 15.25
N LYS A 394 -23.07 10.36 15.18
CA LYS A 394 -23.10 9.06 15.84
C LYS A 394 -22.22 8.10 15.04
N THR A 395 -21.21 7.55 15.70
CA THR A 395 -20.14 6.81 15.04
C THR A 395 -19.94 5.48 15.75
N LYS A 396 -20.03 4.37 15.01
CA LYS A 396 -19.70 3.04 15.52
C LYS A 396 -18.20 2.82 15.44
N ILE A 397 -17.54 2.55 16.55
CA ILE A 397 -16.10 2.27 16.57
C ILE A 397 -15.86 0.81 16.20
N LEU A 398 -14.96 0.56 15.23
CA LEU A 398 -14.70 -0.80 14.73
C LEU A 398 -13.33 -1.34 15.12
N MET A 399 -12.31 -0.48 15.16
CA MET A 399 -10.94 -0.92 15.39
C MET A 399 -10.08 0.21 15.95
N GLU A 400 -8.88 -0.13 16.40
CA GLU A 400 -7.88 0.86 16.75
C GLU A 400 -7.33 1.60 15.52
N GLY A 401 -6.89 2.84 15.73
CA GLY A 401 -6.27 3.68 14.73
C GLY A 401 -4.81 3.34 14.47
N ARG A 402 -4.15 4.10 13.58
CA ARG A 402 -2.74 3.88 13.26
C ARG A 402 -1.81 4.26 14.39
N ILE A 403 -2.17 5.24 15.20
CA ILE A 403 -1.32 5.78 16.27
C ILE A 403 -1.96 5.54 17.63
N HIS A 404 -1.16 5.70 18.68
CA HIS A 404 -1.69 5.63 20.05
C HIS A 404 -2.80 6.68 20.28
N ARG A 405 -3.82 6.28 21.04
CA ARG A 405 -4.99 7.12 21.37
C ARG A 405 -5.86 7.49 20.17
N GLU A 406 -5.86 6.64 19.15
CA GLU A 406 -6.72 6.74 17.98
C GLU A 406 -7.59 5.49 17.84
N VAL A 407 -8.82 5.68 17.39
CA VAL A 407 -9.71 4.61 16.91
C VAL A 407 -10.27 4.97 15.55
N ILE A 408 -10.67 3.95 14.80
CA ILE A 408 -11.37 4.05 13.53
C ILE A 408 -12.85 3.82 13.78
N GLY A 409 -13.64 4.85 13.51
CA GLY A 409 -15.09 4.82 13.56
C GLY A 409 -15.71 4.86 12.17
N VAL A 410 -16.97 4.41 12.06
CA VAL A 410 -17.72 4.43 10.81
C VAL A 410 -19.08 5.10 10.99
N ALA A 411 -19.48 5.88 9.97
CA ALA A 411 -20.80 6.46 9.85
C ALA A 411 -21.06 6.86 8.39
N LYS A 412 -22.30 6.72 7.89
CA LYS A 412 -22.73 7.12 6.54
C LYS A 412 -21.74 6.71 5.43
N ASP A 413 -21.34 5.43 5.43
CA ASP A 413 -20.38 4.87 4.47
C ASP A 413 -19.04 5.62 4.40
N ARG A 414 -18.60 6.17 5.54
CA ARG A 414 -17.31 6.80 5.70
C ARG A 414 -16.61 6.32 6.95
N VAL A 415 -15.29 6.20 6.85
CA VAL A 415 -14.40 6.10 7.98
C VAL A 415 -14.17 7.49 8.58
N ILE A 416 -14.12 7.55 9.91
CA ILE A 416 -13.76 8.72 10.70
C ILE A 416 -12.60 8.33 11.61
N GLN A 417 -11.47 9.02 11.47
CA GLN A 417 -10.35 8.93 12.39
C GLN A 417 -10.72 9.66 13.68
N VAL A 418 -10.84 8.94 14.80
CA VAL A 418 -11.19 9.54 16.10
C VAL A 418 -9.96 9.59 16.98
N ILE A 419 -9.52 10.79 17.33
CA ILE A 419 -8.26 11.03 18.05
C ILE A 419 -8.50 11.34 19.54
N ASN A 420 -7.40 11.40 20.31
CA ASN A 420 -7.37 11.74 21.74
C ASN A 420 -8.12 10.77 22.65
N VAL A 421 -8.38 9.54 22.18
CA VAL A 421 -9.15 8.52 22.88
C VAL A 421 -8.36 7.94 24.06
N LYS A 422 -9.00 7.85 25.23
CA LYS A 422 -8.51 7.12 26.39
C LYS A 422 -9.02 5.68 26.31
N ASN A 423 -8.15 4.70 26.56
CA ASN A 423 -8.48 3.27 26.51
C ASN A 423 -9.20 2.85 25.20
N PRO A 424 -8.55 3.00 24.02
CA PRO A 424 -9.13 2.70 22.70
C PRO A 424 -9.85 1.35 22.62
N GLU A 425 -9.28 0.32 23.24
CA GLU A 425 -9.78 -1.05 23.26
C GLU A 425 -11.16 -1.19 23.90
N LYS A 426 -11.52 -0.31 24.84
CA LYS A 426 -12.83 -0.34 25.51
C LYS A 426 -13.96 0.22 24.66
N LEU A 427 -13.63 0.91 23.56
CA LEU A 427 -14.62 1.54 22.69
C LEU A 427 -14.97 0.69 21.48
N ILE A 428 -14.23 -0.39 21.19
CA ILE A 428 -14.51 -1.27 20.05
C ILE A 428 -15.95 -1.79 20.16
N GLU A 429 -16.66 -1.75 19.03
CA GLU A 429 -18.08 -2.07 18.84
C GLU A 429 -19.09 -1.10 19.48
N ARG A 430 -18.64 -0.09 20.22
CA ARG A 430 -19.53 0.92 20.82
C ARG A 430 -19.90 2.02 19.84
N GLU A 431 -21.09 2.57 20.01
CA GLU A 431 -21.51 3.82 19.36
C GLU A 431 -21.16 5.01 20.27
N VAL A 432 -20.49 6.01 19.71
CA VAL A 432 -20.12 7.25 20.40
C VAL A 432 -20.48 8.48 19.58
N LYS A 433 -20.67 9.62 20.25
CA LYS A 433 -20.84 10.92 19.58
C LYS A 433 -19.47 11.51 19.28
N VAL A 434 -19.20 11.78 18.01
CA VAL A 434 -17.92 12.36 17.53
C VAL A 434 -18.17 13.74 16.95
N LYS A 435 -17.46 14.75 17.44
CA LYS A 435 -17.40 16.08 16.81
C LYS A 435 -16.34 16.07 15.72
N ILE A 436 -16.74 16.41 14.49
CA ILE A 436 -15.81 16.46 13.35
C ILE A 436 -14.94 17.71 13.45
N LEU A 437 -13.63 17.51 13.53
CA LEU A 437 -12.62 18.58 13.59
C LEU A 437 -12.09 18.94 12.20
N ARG A 438 -12.01 17.96 11.30
CA ARG A 438 -11.54 18.14 9.92
C ARG A 438 -12.41 17.34 8.96
N ALA A 439 -12.79 17.97 7.86
CA ALA A 439 -13.49 17.35 6.74
C ALA A 439 -12.90 17.91 5.43
N ARG A 440 -12.08 17.12 4.74
CA ARG A 440 -11.47 17.52 3.46
C ARG A 440 -11.23 16.30 2.59
N ASP A 441 -11.63 16.36 1.32
CA ASP A 441 -11.45 15.27 0.35
C ASP A 441 -11.98 13.92 0.86
N ASN A 442 -13.13 13.94 1.54
CA ASN A 442 -13.72 12.79 2.25
C ASN A 442 -12.82 12.15 3.31
N ILE A 443 -11.77 12.83 3.77
CA ILE A 443 -10.97 12.42 4.93
C ILE A 443 -11.51 13.16 6.16
N PHE A 444 -11.90 12.39 7.18
CA PHE A 444 -12.54 12.91 8.38
C PHE A 444 -11.73 12.62 9.63
N VAL A 445 -11.50 13.67 10.43
CA VAL A 445 -10.88 13.55 11.75
C VAL A 445 -11.83 14.17 12.77
N GLY A 446 -12.05 13.49 13.88
CA GLY A 446 -12.92 13.96 14.95
C GLY A 446 -12.45 13.57 16.34
N GLU A 447 -13.15 14.08 17.34
CA GLU A 447 -12.93 13.74 18.76
C GLU A 447 -14.26 13.36 19.43
N ILE A 448 -14.19 12.52 20.45
CA ILE A 448 -15.38 12.13 21.21
C ILE A 448 -15.92 13.34 21.98
N VAL A 449 -17.22 13.58 21.85
CA VAL A 449 -17.94 14.58 22.67
C VAL A 449 -18.02 14.06 24.09
N LYS A 450 -17.53 14.85 25.04
CA LYS A 450 -17.60 14.54 26.47
C LYS A 450 -19.00 14.64 27.02
#